data_AF-A0A1G9IIX6-F1
#
_entry.id   AF-A0A1G9IIX6-F1
#
_cell.length_a   1.000
_cell.length_b   1.000
_cell.length_c   1.000
_cell.angle_alpha   90.00
_cell.angle_beta   90.00
_cell.angle_gamma   90.00
#
_symmetry.space_group_name_H-M   'P 1'
#
loop_
_entity.id
_entity.type
_entity.pdbx_description
1 polymer ?
#
loop_
_entity_poly.entity_id
_entity_poly.type
_entity_poly.pdbx_seq_one_letter_code
_entity_poly.pdbx_strand_id
1 'polypeptide(L)'
;MTNFVIVHRFHVPDVCSNFEKAVVRKYPQHYGKKIGKYHYLAFQASDAHKVETTLHQVIGSLPSHDHDYVTLYFCEPQAPADITRVVLLGPDQGYRGAGTKSAHDQRLVDLIELDLAETSLAR
;
A
#
# COMPACT_ATOMS: atom_id res chain seq x y z
N MET A 1 -0.29 -16.31 4.20
CA MET A 1 -0.05 -15.12 3.35
C MET A 1 -0.77 -13.95 3.99
N THR A 2 -0.24 -12.75 3.84
CA THR A 2 -0.80 -11.53 4.44
C THR A 2 -1.21 -10.58 3.32
N ASN A 3 -2.36 -9.95 3.48
CA ASN A 3 -2.80 -8.87 2.61
C ASN A 3 -2.10 -7.57 3.01
N PHE A 4 -1.56 -6.90 2.01
CA PHE A 4 -0.93 -5.59 2.13
C PHE A 4 -1.74 -4.59 1.34
N VAL A 5 -1.90 -3.39 1.88
CA VAL A 5 -2.57 -2.28 1.20
C VAL A 5 -1.62 -1.09 1.19
N ILE A 6 -1.31 -0.59 0.00
CA ILE A 6 -0.60 0.67 -0.18
C ILE A 6 -1.64 1.76 -0.39
N VAL A 7 -1.56 2.81 0.41
CA VAL A 7 -2.24 4.08 0.15
C VAL A 7 -1.19 5.07 -0.32
N HIS A 8 -1.38 5.62 -1.51
CA HIS A 8 -0.44 6.56 -2.08
C HIS A 8 -1.09 7.75 -2.79
N ARG A 9 -0.31 8.83 -2.90
CA ARG A 9 -0.61 10.01 -3.69
C ARG A 9 0.71 10.62 -4.15
N PHE A 10 0.83 10.92 -5.43
CA PHE A 10 1.94 11.71 -5.96
C PHE A 10 1.39 13.02 -6.52
N HIS A 11 2.17 14.09 -6.41
CA HIS A 11 1.87 15.40 -6.98
C HIS A 11 1.89 15.33 -8.51
N VAL A 12 2.87 14.62 -9.07
CA VAL A 12 3.04 14.43 -10.52
C VAL A 12 2.33 13.15 -10.97
N PRO A 13 1.33 13.22 -11.86
CA PRO A 13 0.57 12.03 -12.31
C PRO A 13 1.43 10.93 -12.93
N ASP A 14 2.45 11.29 -13.70
CA ASP A 14 3.35 10.31 -14.33
C ASP A 14 4.15 9.52 -13.31
N VAL A 15 4.58 10.17 -12.22
CA VAL A 15 5.25 9.51 -11.10
C VAL A 15 4.31 8.51 -10.43
N CYS A 16 3.04 8.90 -10.23
CA CYS A 16 2.02 7.99 -9.71
C CYS A 16 1.85 6.74 -10.60
N SER A 17 1.74 6.93 -11.92
CA SER A 17 1.58 5.81 -12.85
C SER A 17 2.82 4.91 -12.88
N ASN A 18 4.02 5.49 -12.83
CA ASN A 18 5.26 4.73 -12.81
C ASN A 18 5.43 3.94 -11.51
N PHE A 19 5.04 4.53 -10.37
CA PHE A 19 4.97 3.83 -9.09
C PHE A 19 4.04 2.63 -9.15
N GLU A 20 2.79 2.81 -9.58
CA GLU A 20 1.81 1.72 -9.70
C GLU A 20 2.30 0.60 -10.61
N LYS A 21 2.81 0.94 -11.80
CA LYS A 21 3.37 -0.04 -12.74
C LYS A 21 4.52 -0.84 -12.14
N ALA A 22 5.41 -0.19 -11.39
CA ALA A 22 6.54 -0.84 -10.74
C ALA A 22 6.09 -1.81 -9.64
N VAL A 23 5.09 -1.42 -8.83
CA VAL A 23 4.54 -2.28 -7.77
C VAL A 23 3.77 -3.46 -8.36
N VAL A 24 2.87 -3.22 -9.32
CA VAL A 24 2.08 -4.26 -9.99
C VAL A 24 2.96 -5.29 -10.70
N ARG A 25 4.11 -4.88 -11.26
CA ARG A 25 5.06 -5.82 -11.85
C ARG A 25 5.67 -6.78 -10.81
N LYS A 26 5.80 -6.36 -9.55
CA LYS A 26 6.28 -7.19 -8.44
C LYS A 26 5.18 -8.04 -7.83
N TYR A 27 3.94 -7.51 -7.83
CA TYR A 27 2.77 -8.15 -7.25
C TYR A 27 1.65 -8.22 -8.31
N PRO A 28 1.71 -9.20 -9.23
CA PRO A 28 0.78 -9.28 -10.36
C PRO A 28 -0.66 -9.56 -9.92
N GLN A 29 -0.85 -10.28 -8.81
CA GLN A 29 -2.15 -10.43 -8.16
C GLN A 29 -2.38 -9.24 -7.23
N HIS A 30 -3.17 -8.28 -7.71
CA HIS A 30 -3.44 -7.04 -7.02
C HIS A 30 -4.86 -6.52 -7.31
N TYR A 31 -5.32 -5.62 -6.46
CA TYR A 31 -6.55 -4.85 -6.66
C TYR A 31 -6.23 -3.36 -6.50
N GLY A 32 -6.55 -2.57 -7.53
CA GLY A 32 -6.34 -1.12 -7.55
C GLY A 32 -7.66 -0.35 -7.48
N LYS A 33 -7.70 0.71 -6.68
CA LYS A 33 -8.86 1.63 -6.62
C LYS A 33 -8.43 3.06 -6.34
N LYS A 34 -9.02 4.03 -7.04
CA LYS A 34 -8.84 5.47 -6.78
C LYS A 34 -10.04 6.04 -6.05
N ILE A 35 -9.81 6.78 -4.96
CA ILE A 35 -10.86 7.49 -4.21
C ILE A 35 -10.38 8.91 -3.91
N GLY A 36 -11.00 9.89 -4.56
CA GLY A 36 -10.56 11.27 -4.50
C GLY A 36 -9.12 11.41 -5.00
N LYS A 37 -8.24 11.93 -4.13
CA LYS A 37 -6.82 12.14 -4.43
C LYS A 37 -5.92 10.94 -4.06
N TYR A 38 -6.47 9.90 -3.44
CA TYR A 38 -5.71 8.76 -2.96
C TYR A 38 -5.93 7.54 -3.84
N HIS A 39 -4.85 6.81 -4.04
CA HIS A 39 -4.81 5.56 -4.76
C HIS A 39 -4.55 4.43 -3.76
N TYR A 40 -5.28 3.34 -3.91
CA TYR A 40 -5.25 2.17 -3.06
C TYR A 40 -4.82 0.99 -3.91
N LEU A 41 -3.81 0.26 -3.46
CA LEU A 41 -3.31 -0.92 -4.13
C LEU A 41 -3.17 -2.05 -3.10
N ALA A 42 -4.03 -3.06 -3.19
CA ALA A 42 -4.00 -4.23 -2.35
C ALA A 42 -3.32 -5.41 -3.06
N PHE A 43 -2.52 -6.19 -2.35
CA PHE A 43 -1.85 -7.40 -2.88
C PHE A 43 -1.48 -8.37 -1.76
N GLN A 44 -1.16 -9.62 -2.12
CA GLN A 44 -0.72 -10.65 -1.17
C GLN A 44 0.79 -10.84 -1.20
N ALA A 45 1.39 -10.98 -0.02
CA ALA A 45 2.77 -11.42 0.13
C ALA A 45 2.97 -12.22 1.43
N SER A 46 4.09 -12.92 1.55
CA SER A 46 4.42 -13.73 2.73
C SER A 46 5.34 -13.04 3.74
N ASP A 47 5.98 -11.94 3.36
CA ASP A 47 7.09 -11.35 4.09
C ASP A 47 7.02 -9.83 4.05
N ALA A 48 6.62 -9.22 5.17
CA ALA A 48 6.49 -7.77 5.29
C ALA A 48 7.82 -7.04 5.08
N HIS A 49 8.94 -7.60 5.54
CA HIS A 49 10.25 -6.97 5.40
C HIS A 49 10.69 -6.91 3.92
N LYS A 50 10.42 -7.97 3.16
CA LYS A 50 10.64 -7.97 1.70
C LYS A 50 9.72 -6.98 0.99
N VAL A 51 8.47 -6.85 1.42
CA VAL A 51 7.54 -5.85 0.87
C VAL A 51 8.06 -4.44 1.11
N GLU A 52 8.39 -4.09 2.36
CA GLU A 52 8.95 -2.77 2.72
C GLU A 52 10.22 -2.46 1.92
N THR A 53 11.16 -3.41 1.84
CA THR A 53 12.40 -3.25 1.07
C THR A 53 12.12 -3.01 -0.42
N THR A 54 11.19 -3.77 -1.00
CA THR A 54 10.81 -3.63 -2.41
C THR A 54 10.19 -2.26 -2.68
N LEU A 55 9.31 -1.80 -1.78
CA LEU A 55 8.66 -0.49 -1.92
C LEU A 55 9.66 0.65 -1.74
N HIS A 56 10.60 0.55 -0.80
CA HIS A 56 11.69 1.53 -0.68
C HIS A 56 12.55 1.61 -1.94
N GLN A 57 12.86 0.48 -2.60
CA GLN A 57 13.58 0.48 -3.87
C GLN A 57 12.78 1.17 -4.99
N VAL A 58 11.48 0.89 -5.08
CA VAL A 58 10.61 1.52 -6.09
C VAL A 58 10.52 3.02 -5.83
N ILE A 59 10.26 3.44 -4.60
CA ILE A 59 10.17 4.86 -4.20
C ILE A 59 11.51 5.57 -4.47
N GLY A 60 12.63 4.96 -4.09
CA GLY A 60 13.96 5.53 -4.27
C GLY A 60 14.39 5.73 -5.74
N SER A 61 13.72 5.08 -6.69
CA SER A 61 13.96 5.27 -8.13
C SER A 61 13.15 6.38 -8.78
N LEU A 62 12.22 7.00 -8.04
CA LEU A 62 11.30 8.01 -8.54
C LEU A 62 11.67 9.40 -8.02
N PRO A 63 11.43 10.47 -8.80
CA PRO A 63 11.52 11.82 -8.26
C PRO A 63 10.44 12.00 -7.19
N SER A 64 10.81 12.57 -6.05
CA SER A 64 9.90 12.84 -4.94
C SER A 64 9.67 14.34 -4.75
N HIS A 65 8.47 14.68 -4.26
CA HIS A 65 8.05 16.02 -3.90
C HIS A 65 7.50 16.04 -2.47
N ASP A 66 7.53 17.21 -1.81
CA ASP A 66 7.10 17.41 -0.41
C ASP A 66 5.64 17.03 -0.12
N HIS A 67 4.83 16.84 -1.17
CA HIS A 67 3.41 16.51 -1.10
C HIS A 67 3.08 15.08 -1.49
N ASP A 68 4.11 14.29 -1.82
CA ASP A 68 4.00 12.87 -2.11
C ASP A 68 3.83 12.08 -0.82
N TYR A 69 3.08 10.99 -0.92
CA TYR A 69 2.68 10.19 0.21
C TYR A 69 2.61 8.73 -0.21
N VAL A 70 3.28 7.86 0.54
CA VAL A 70 3.16 6.40 0.40
C VAL A 70 3.14 5.79 1.78
N THR A 71 2.08 5.04 2.10
CA THR A 71 1.95 4.33 3.36
C THR A 71 1.47 2.91 3.11
N LEU A 72 2.10 1.97 3.81
CA LEU A 72 1.80 0.55 3.78
C LEU A 72 0.97 0.18 5.01
N TYR A 73 -0.07 -0.60 4.79
CA TYR A 73 -0.95 -1.15 5.82
C TYR A 73 -1.00 -2.67 5.69
N PHE A 74 -0.93 -3.39 6.82
CA PHE A 74 -1.07 -4.85 6.88
C PHE A 74 -1.34 -5.29 8.32
N CYS A 75 -1.88 -6.49 8.50
CA CYS A 75 -1.98 -7.10 9.84
C CYS A 75 -0.78 -8.02 10.09
N GLU A 76 -0.17 -7.92 11.28
CA GLU A 76 0.91 -8.84 11.62
C GLU A 76 0.35 -10.23 11.91
N PRO A 77 1.05 -11.32 11.52
CA PRO A 77 0.58 -12.69 11.79
C PRO A 77 0.31 -12.97 13.27
N GLN A 78 1.00 -12.25 14.15
CA GLN A 78 0.93 -12.41 15.61
C GLN A 78 -0.20 -11.57 16.25
N ALA A 79 -0.73 -10.59 15.51
CA ALA A 79 -1.79 -9.69 15.94
C ALA A 79 -2.73 -9.35 14.74
N PRO A 80 -3.50 -10.33 14.23
CA PRO A 80 -4.29 -10.18 13.00
C PRO A 80 -5.41 -9.13 13.12
N ALA A 81 -5.80 -8.78 14.35
CA ALA A 81 -6.81 -7.75 14.62
C ALA A 81 -6.25 -6.32 14.54
N ASP A 82 -4.92 -6.16 14.52
CA ASP A 82 -4.26 -4.86 14.55
C ASP A 82 -3.65 -4.53 13.20
N ILE A 83 -4.19 -3.48 12.57
CA ILE A 83 -3.61 -2.92 11.35
C ILE A 83 -2.32 -2.18 11.72
N THR A 84 -1.20 -2.67 11.23
CA THR A 84 0.08 -2.00 11.27
C THR A 84 0.16 -1.00 10.12
N ARG A 85 0.58 0.22 10.44
CA ARG A 85 0.84 1.31 9.49
C ARG A 85 2.33 1.59 9.42
N VAL A 86 2.88 1.64 8.22
CA VAL A 86 4.27 2.03 7.94
C VAL A 86 4.30 3.15 6.91
N VAL A 87 4.83 4.32 7.29
CA VAL A 87 4.95 5.47 6.38
C VAL A 87 6.28 5.38 5.64
N LEU A 88 6.19 5.11 4.32
CA LEU A 88 7.35 4.89 3.46
C LEU A 88 7.83 6.18 2.78
N LEU A 89 6.90 7.12 2.53
CA LEU A 89 7.17 8.45 1.98
C LEU A 89 6.15 9.45 2.55
N GLY A 90 6.64 10.59 3.02
CA GLY A 90 5.82 11.68 3.55
C GLY A 90 6.42 12.31 4.83
N PRO A 91 5.66 13.21 5.50
CA PRO A 91 6.15 13.94 6.68
C PRO A 91 6.60 13.06 7.85
N ASP A 92 5.94 11.91 8.03
CA ASP A 92 6.23 10.95 9.10
C ASP A 92 7.05 9.75 8.60
N GLN A 93 7.91 9.92 7.59
CA GLN A 93 8.68 8.82 7.01
C GLN A 93 9.46 8.05 8.09
N GLY A 94 9.34 6.72 8.07
CA GLY A 94 9.90 5.84 9.09
C GLY A 94 8.98 5.58 10.28
N TYR A 95 7.81 6.23 10.36
CA TYR A 95 6.78 5.86 11.33
C TYR A 95 6.32 4.42 11.11
N ARG A 96 6.30 3.65 12.19
CA ARG A 96 5.71 2.32 12.28
C ARG A 96 4.92 2.22 13.58
N GLY A 97 3.64 1.89 13.48
CA GLY A 97 2.77 1.76 14.65
C GLY A 97 1.36 1.34 14.27
N ALA A 98 0.46 1.31 15.26
CA ALA A 98 -0.94 1.01 15.02
C ALA A 98 -1.59 2.05 14.09
N GLY A 99 -2.41 1.59 13.15
CA GLY A 99 -3.29 2.45 12.36
C GLY A 99 -4.41 3.01 13.24
N THR A 100 -4.64 4.32 13.19
CA THR A 100 -5.73 4.96 13.95
C THR A 100 -7.06 4.86 13.22
N LYS A 101 -8.08 4.34 13.91
CA LYS A 101 -9.51 4.23 13.52
C LYS A 101 -10.11 5.54 13.00
N SER A 102 -9.93 5.84 11.72
CA SER A 102 -10.57 6.97 11.01
C SER A 102 -11.52 6.45 9.91
N ALA A 103 -12.26 7.33 9.22
CA ALA A 103 -13.13 6.92 8.10
C ALA A 103 -12.37 6.32 6.89
N HIS A 104 -11.04 6.46 6.84
CA HIS A 104 -10.19 5.69 5.92
C HIS A 104 -10.14 4.19 6.28
N ASP A 105 -10.37 3.84 7.54
CA ASP A 105 -10.13 2.51 8.08
C ASP A 105 -11.14 1.48 7.62
N GLN A 106 -12.43 1.83 7.45
CA GLN A 106 -13.40 0.84 6.98
C GLN A 106 -13.02 0.30 5.60
N ARG A 107 -12.52 1.16 4.72
CA ARG A 107 -12.04 0.76 3.38
C ARG A 107 -10.71 0.03 3.44
N LEU A 108 -9.83 0.37 4.39
CA LEU A 108 -8.60 -0.36 4.62
C LEU A 108 -8.90 -1.77 5.13
N VAL A 109 -9.84 -1.92 6.06
CA VAL A 109 -10.35 -3.20 6.57
C VAL A 109 -10.92 -4.01 5.41
N ASP A 110 -11.83 -3.45 4.61
CA ASP A 110 -12.41 -4.14 3.44
C ASP A 110 -11.33 -4.64 2.46
N LEU A 111 -10.27 -3.86 2.24
CA LEU A 111 -9.16 -4.22 1.34
C LEU A 111 -8.17 -5.21 1.96
N ILE A 112 -7.96 -5.15 3.28
CA ILE A 112 -7.11 -6.08 4.03
C ILE A 112 -7.82 -7.43 4.20
N GLU A 113 -9.14 -7.46 4.27
CA GLU A 113 -9.93 -8.69 4.36
C GLU A 113 -10.30 -9.27 2.97
N LEU A 114 -10.02 -8.53 1.89
CA LEU A 114 -10.34 -8.95 0.53
C LEU A 114 -9.63 -10.25 0.16
N ASP A 115 -10.38 -11.23 -0.34
CA ASP A 115 -9.80 -12.43 -0.93
C ASP A 115 -9.27 -12.13 -2.34
N LEU A 116 -7.98 -11.77 -2.38
CA LEU A 116 -7.28 -11.49 -3.64
C LEU A 116 -7.02 -12.75 -4.47
N ALA A 117 -7.19 -13.97 -3.92
CA ALA A 117 -7.07 -15.21 -4.69
C ALA A 117 -8.28 -15.41 -5.63
N GLU A 118 -9.48 -14.94 -5.22
CA GLU A 118 -10.69 -15.00 -6.03
C GLU A 118 -10.89 -13.76 -6.93
N THR A 119 -10.26 -12.63 -6.60
CA THR A 119 -10.43 -11.35 -7.33
C THR A 119 -9.73 -11.34 -8.72
N SER A 120 -9.17 -12.46 -9.18
CA SER A 120 -8.58 -12.65 -10.53
C SER A 120 -9.56 -12.49 -11.71
N LEU A 121 -10.83 -12.15 -11.47
CA LEU A 121 -11.89 -12.06 -12.48
C LEU A 121 -12.54 -10.67 -12.55
N ALA A 122 -11.75 -9.64 -12.78
CA ALA A 122 -12.26 -8.40 -13.38
C ALA A 122 -11.14 -7.74 -14.19
N ARG A 123 -11.08 -8.10 -15.48
CA ARG A 123 -10.35 -7.35 -16.50
C ARG A 123 -11.05 -6.02 -16.78
#